data_AF-A0A2V6G644-F1
#
_entry.id   AF-A0A2V6G644-F1
#
_cell.length_a   1.000
_cell.length_b   1.000
_cell.length_c   1.000
_cell.angle_alpha   90.00
_cell.angle_beta   90.00
_cell.angle_gamma   90.00
#
_symmetry.space_group_name_H-M   'P 1'
#
loop_
_entity.id
_entity.type
_entity.pdbx_description
1 polymer ?
#
loop_
_entity_poly.entity_id
_entity_poly.type
_entity_poly.pdbx_seq_one_letter_code
_entity_poly.pdbx_strand_id
1 'polypeptide(L)'
;MISTSDLPALNATFNLVSTVFISTGWYFIRRGAWRRHMVCMIIALASSVCFLIGYVTYHARVGEKSSGYTGWLAGVYFPMLASHVLLAFVTLPLVILTLVPVFRRRWDRHKRIARWTIPIWLYVSVTGVLVYLMLYKWFPPPPH
;
A
#
# COMPACT_ATOMS: atom_id res chain seq x y z
N MET A 1 12.52 -20.03 -9.87
CA MET A 1 13.16 -19.29 -8.76
C MET A 1 12.77 -17.84 -8.91
N ILE A 2 12.12 -17.22 -7.91
CA ILE A 2 11.75 -15.80 -7.97
C ILE A 2 13.05 -14.99 -7.90
N SER A 3 13.37 -14.24 -8.94
CA SER A 3 14.58 -13.42 -9.00
C SER A 3 14.37 -12.10 -8.24
N THR A 4 15.43 -11.49 -7.72
CA THR A 4 15.34 -10.19 -7.02
C THR A 4 14.78 -9.07 -7.91
N SER A 5 14.89 -9.23 -9.23
CA SER A 5 14.32 -8.35 -10.26
C SER A 5 12.79 -8.40 -10.35
N ASP A 6 12.15 -9.48 -9.89
CA ASP A 6 10.70 -9.69 -9.97
C ASP A 6 9.97 -9.14 -8.73
N LEU A 7 10.71 -8.92 -7.63
CA LEU A 7 10.17 -8.42 -6.36
C LEU A 7 9.44 -7.07 -6.49
N PRO A 8 9.95 -6.07 -7.26
CA PRO A 8 9.22 -4.81 -7.45
C PRO A 8 7.88 -5.00 -8.17
N ALA A 9 7.83 -5.89 -9.18
CA ALA A 9 6.59 -6.18 -9.90
C ALA A 9 5.58 -6.90 -9.00
N LEU A 10 6.03 -7.86 -8.20
CA LEU A 10 5.21 -8.55 -7.20
C LEU A 10 4.66 -7.57 -6.15
N ASN A 11 5.51 -6.68 -5.65
CA ASN A 11 5.13 -5.63 -4.71
C ASN A 11 4.07 -4.68 -5.28
N ALA A 12 4.20 -4.31 -6.56
CA ALA A 12 3.21 -3.50 -7.24
C ALA A 12 1.87 -4.23 -7.40
N THR A 13 1.89 -5.53 -7.77
CA THR A 13 0.67 -6.34 -7.81
C THR A 13 0.01 -6.45 -6.44
N PHE A 14 0.76 -6.64 -5.35
CA PHE A 14 0.20 -6.69 -4.00
C PHE A 14 -0.47 -5.37 -3.59
N ASN A 15 0.13 -4.22 -3.94
CA ASN A 15 -0.51 -2.93 -3.72
C ASN A 15 -1.75 -2.70 -4.60
N LEU A 16 -1.72 -3.16 -5.85
CA LEU A 16 -2.88 -3.11 -6.74
C LEU A 16 -4.03 -3.95 -6.18
N VAL A 17 -3.73 -5.19 -5.76
CA VAL A 17 -4.69 -6.08 -5.09
C VAL A 17 -5.25 -5.39 -3.84
N SER A 18 -4.39 -4.86 -2.96
CA SER A 18 -4.84 -4.14 -1.77
C SER A 18 -5.74 -2.95 -2.12
N THR A 19 -5.38 -2.14 -3.11
CA THR A 19 -6.18 -1.01 -3.61
C THR A 19 -7.58 -1.45 -4.05
N VAL A 20 -7.68 -2.52 -4.84
CA VAL A 20 -8.95 -3.05 -5.34
C VAL A 20 -9.80 -3.59 -4.19
N PHE A 21 -9.20 -4.33 -3.26
CA PHE A 21 -9.92 -4.91 -2.12
C PHE A 21 -10.33 -3.86 -1.08
N ILE A 22 -9.54 -2.82 -0.85
CA ILE A 22 -9.92 -1.68 0.00
C ILE A 22 -11.12 -0.95 -0.62
N SER A 23 -11.05 -0.67 -1.92
CA SER A 23 -12.11 0.05 -2.65
C SER A 23 -13.43 -0.74 -2.67
N THR A 24 -13.37 -2.04 -2.98
CA THR A 24 -14.53 -2.93 -2.96
C THR A 24 -15.07 -3.16 -1.55
N GLY A 25 -14.19 -3.29 -0.55
CA GLY A 25 -14.58 -3.37 0.85
C GLY A 25 -15.29 -2.11 1.35
N TRP A 26 -14.85 -0.92 0.90
CA TRP A 26 -15.53 0.35 1.18
C TRP A 26 -16.91 0.45 0.50
N TYR A 27 -17.03 -0.06 -0.72
CA TYR A 27 -18.32 -0.17 -1.40
C TYR A 27 -19.29 -1.12 -0.66
N PHE A 28 -18.83 -2.29 -0.21
CA PHE A 28 -19.67 -3.24 0.51
C PHE A 28 -20.15 -2.74 1.87
N ILE A 29 -19.31 -2.02 2.64
CA ILE A 29 -19.72 -1.48 3.93
C ILE A 29 -20.79 -0.39 3.76
N ARG A 30 -20.71 0.42 2.70
CA ARG A 30 -21.75 1.41 2.35
C ARG A 30 -23.10 0.77 2.01
N ARG A 31 -23.10 -0.47 1.53
CA ARG A 31 -24.31 -1.27 1.25
C ARG A 31 -24.77 -2.12 2.43
N GLY A 32 -24.17 -1.97 3.61
CA GLY A 32 -24.48 -2.78 4.80
C GLY A 32 -23.99 -4.23 4.74
N ALA A 33 -23.25 -4.62 3.69
CA ALA A 33 -22.75 -5.99 3.50
C ALA A 33 -21.46 -6.24 4.29
N TRP A 34 -21.55 -6.24 5.62
CA TRP A 34 -20.40 -6.31 6.52
C TRP A 34 -19.55 -7.59 6.36
N ARG A 35 -20.16 -8.75 6.06
CA ARG A 35 -19.43 -10.01 5.83
C ARG A 35 -18.48 -9.90 4.63
N ARG A 36 -18.97 -9.31 3.52
CA ARG A 36 -18.16 -9.10 2.31
C ARG A 36 -17.06 -8.07 2.56
N HIS A 37 -17.39 -6.98 3.27
CA HIS A 37 -16.40 -6.00 3.71
C HIS A 37 -15.25 -6.67 4.50
N MET A 38 -15.57 -7.52 5.48
CA MET A 38 -14.57 -8.22 6.27
C MET A 38 -13.63 -9.08 5.41
N VAL A 39 -14.19 -9.87 4.49
CA VAL A 39 -13.38 -10.70 3.57
C VAL A 39 -12.45 -9.82 2.74
N CYS A 40 -12.95 -8.71 2.18
CA CYS A 40 -12.11 -7.79 1.41
C CYS A 40 -11.00 -7.16 2.26
N MET A 41 -11.29 -6.72 3.48
CA MET A 41 -10.28 -6.14 4.37
C MET A 41 -9.19 -7.14 4.77
N ILE A 42 -9.54 -8.42 4.97
CA ILE A 42 -8.57 -9.48 5.27
C ILE A 42 -7.64 -9.71 4.08
N ILE A 43 -8.17 -9.78 2.86
CA ILE A 43 -7.36 -9.97 1.64
C ILE A 43 -6.45 -8.75 1.41
N ALA A 44 -6.98 -7.54 1.60
CA ALA A 44 -6.17 -6.32 1.52
C ALA A 44 -5.05 -6.31 2.55
N LEU A 45 -5.34 -6.68 3.80
CA LEU A 45 -4.34 -6.77 4.87
C LEU A 45 -3.26 -7.79 4.55
N ALA A 46 -3.64 -9.01 4.15
CA ALA A 46 -2.70 -10.05 3.76
C ALA A 46 -1.80 -9.59 2.61
N SER A 47 -2.39 -8.95 1.58
CA SER A 47 -1.64 -8.40 0.45
C SER A 47 -0.67 -7.30 0.88
N SER A 48 -1.08 -6.39 1.77
CA SER A 48 -0.22 -5.34 2.32
C SER A 48 0.93 -5.89 3.17
N VAL A 49 0.71 -6.98 3.92
CA VAL A 49 1.78 -7.68 4.66
C VAL A 49 2.76 -8.33 3.69
N CYS A 50 2.27 -9.03 2.65
CA CYS A 50 3.13 -9.61 1.61
C CYS A 50 3.95 -8.53 0.89
N PHE A 51 3.33 -7.39 0.56
CA PHE A 51 4.04 -6.22 0.01
C PHE A 51 5.15 -5.74 0.94
N LEU A 52 4.87 -5.56 2.23
CA LEU A 52 5.86 -5.07 3.19
C LEU A 52 7.05 -6.02 3.30
N ILE A 53 6.80 -7.33 3.38
CA ILE A 53 7.85 -8.36 3.40
C ILE A 53 8.70 -8.29 2.12
N GLY A 54 8.05 -8.23 0.95
CA GLY A 54 8.74 -8.13 -0.32
C GLY A 54 9.54 -6.83 -0.47
N TYR A 55 9.00 -5.69 0.00
CA TYR A 55 9.65 -4.38 -0.03
C TYR A 55 10.90 -4.37 0.86
N VAL A 56 10.79 -4.80 2.11
CA VAL A 56 11.92 -4.87 3.05
C VAL A 56 12.98 -5.84 2.53
N THR A 57 12.57 -7.00 1.99
CA THR A 57 13.51 -7.97 1.41
C THR A 57 14.26 -7.41 0.21
N TYR A 58 13.57 -6.68 -0.68
CA TYR A 58 14.18 -6.03 -1.83
C TYR A 58 15.17 -4.95 -1.38
N HIS A 59 14.76 -4.05 -0.49
CA HIS A 59 15.63 -2.98 0.02
C HIS A 59 16.84 -3.50 0.79
N ALA A 60 16.68 -4.57 1.58
CA ALA A 60 17.78 -5.17 2.33
C ALA A 60 18.82 -5.84 1.42
N ARG A 61 18.43 -6.33 0.24
CA ARG A 61 19.32 -7.05 -0.69
C ARG A 61 19.90 -6.19 -1.80
N VAL A 62 19.12 -5.26 -2.35
CA VAL A 62 19.48 -4.47 -3.53
C VAL A 62 19.88 -3.03 -3.16
N GLY A 63 19.54 -2.57 -1.96
CA GLY A 63 19.75 -1.19 -1.54
C GLY A 63 18.76 -0.22 -2.19
N GLU A 64 18.88 1.06 -1.85
CA GLU A 64 18.10 2.13 -2.50
C GLU A 64 18.63 2.35 -3.92
N LYS A 65 17.83 2.01 -4.93
CA LYS A 65 18.08 2.49 -6.29
C LYS A 65 17.81 3.99 -6.34
N SER A 66 18.88 4.78 -6.44
CA SER A 66 18.76 6.19 -6.76
C SER A 66 18.09 6.31 -8.12
N SER A 67 16.95 7.00 -8.17
CA SER A 67 16.09 7.06 -9.36
C SER A 67 16.74 7.82 -10.52
N GLY A 68 17.81 8.57 -10.25
CA GLY A 68 18.49 9.43 -11.23
C GLY A 68 17.59 10.53 -11.81
N TYR A 69 16.37 10.71 -11.31
CA TYR A 69 15.43 11.69 -11.85
C TYR A 69 15.92 13.11 -11.60
N THR A 70 15.93 13.91 -12.66
CA THR A 70 16.27 15.34 -12.63
C THR A 70 15.12 16.17 -13.23
N GLY A 71 15.07 17.46 -12.92
CA GLY A 71 14.05 18.38 -13.44
C GLY A 71 12.66 18.19 -12.82
N TRP A 72 11.61 18.45 -13.61
CA TRP A 72 10.22 18.44 -13.12
C TRP A 72 9.75 17.06 -12.62
N LEU A 73 10.30 15.97 -13.18
CA LEU A 73 9.99 14.60 -12.74
C LEU A 73 10.40 14.36 -11.29
N ALA A 74 11.57 14.85 -10.89
CA ALA A 74 12.04 14.78 -9.51
C ALA A 74 11.11 15.56 -8.56
N GLY A 75 10.64 16.72 -9.02
CA GLY A 75 9.70 17.56 -8.27
C GLY A 75 8.34 16.90 -8.00
N VAL A 76 7.92 15.92 -8.80
CA VAL A 76 6.69 15.14 -8.55
C VAL A 76 7.01 13.85 -7.80
N TYR A 77 8.07 13.15 -8.20
CA TYR A 77 8.42 11.83 -7.67
C TYR A 77 8.82 11.87 -6.20
N PHE A 78 9.74 12.76 -5.81
CA PHE A 78 10.26 12.77 -4.43
C PHE A 78 9.20 13.16 -3.40
N PRO A 79 8.35 14.18 -3.62
CA PRO A 79 7.26 14.46 -2.68
C PRO A 79 6.21 13.34 -2.61
N MET A 80 5.90 12.69 -3.74
CA MET A 80 5.01 11.54 -3.76
C MET A 80 5.60 10.37 -2.98
N LEU A 81 6.88 10.04 -3.19
CA LEU A 81 7.57 8.98 -2.46
C LEU A 81 7.67 9.30 -0.97
N ALA A 82 8.06 10.52 -0.62
CA ALA A 82 8.16 10.96 0.77
C ALA A 82 6.80 10.86 1.47
N SER A 83 5.74 11.38 0.87
CA SER A 83 4.39 11.26 1.43
C SER A 83 3.94 9.80 1.51
N HIS A 84 4.20 8.98 0.50
CA HIS A 84 3.89 7.55 0.51
C HIS A 84 4.55 6.84 1.70
N VAL A 85 5.86 7.02 1.89
CA VAL A 85 6.62 6.37 2.97
C VAL A 85 6.15 6.86 4.34
N LEU A 86 6.00 8.17 4.52
CA LEU A 86 5.50 8.75 5.77
C LEU A 86 4.10 8.24 6.12
N LEU A 87 3.18 8.24 5.14
CA LEU A 87 1.83 7.72 5.36
C LEU A 87 1.84 6.21 5.55
N ALA A 88 2.74 5.46 4.90
CA ALA A 88 2.88 4.01 5.11
C ALA A 88 3.27 3.68 6.56
N PHE A 89 4.23 4.42 7.11
CA PHE A 89 4.61 4.31 8.53
C PHE A 89 3.45 4.59 9.47
N VAL A 90 2.59 5.56 9.15
CA VAL A 90 1.40 5.89 9.95
C VAL A 90 0.26 4.89 9.73
N THR A 91 0.17 4.29 8.54
CA THR A 91 -0.88 3.32 8.17
C THR A 91 -0.77 2.04 8.99
N LEU A 92 0.44 1.53 9.21
CA LEU A 92 0.71 0.33 10.00
C LEU A 92 0.06 0.37 11.41
N PRO A 93 0.38 1.35 12.28
CA PRO A 93 -0.25 1.46 13.59
C PRO A 93 -1.75 1.78 13.47
N LEU A 94 -2.18 2.57 12.48
CA LEU A 94 -3.60 2.84 12.25
C LEU A 94 -4.40 1.57 11.99
N VAL A 95 -3.91 0.69 11.10
CA VAL A 95 -4.53 -0.60 10.77
C VAL A 95 -4.62 -1.48 12.01
N ILE A 96 -3.55 -1.58 12.81
CA ILE A 96 -3.56 -2.31 14.07
C ILE A 96 -4.62 -1.74 15.03
N LEU A 97 -4.64 -0.41 15.21
CA LEU A 97 -5.63 0.27 16.06
C LEU A 97 -7.06 0.14 15.54
N THR A 98 -7.25 -0.09 14.23
CA THR A 98 -8.59 -0.37 13.67
C THR A 98 -9.02 -1.81 13.92
N LEU A 99 -8.07 -2.76 14.00
CA LEU A 99 -8.33 -4.17 14.27
C LEU A 99 -8.57 -4.47 15.76
N VAL A 100 -7.88 -3.78 16.68
CA VAL A 100 -8.06 -3.99 18.13
C VAL A 100 -9.53 -3.92 18.60
N PRO A 101 -10.35 -2.92 18.20
CA PRO A 101 -11.75 -2.86 18.56
C PRO A 101 -12.59 -4.02 17.99
N VAL A 102 -12.20 -4.62 16.87
CA VAL A 102 -12.89 -5.78 16.27
C VAL A 102 -12.83 -6.97 17.22
N PHE A 103 -11.65 -7.26 17.78
CA PHE A 103 -11.47 -8.35 18.77
C PHE A 103 -12.28 -8.11 20.05
N ARG A 104 -12.47 -6.84 20.44
CA ARG A 104 -13.29 -6.46 21.61
C ARG A 104 -14.78 -6.28 21.28
N ARG A 105 -15.21 -6.62 20.05
CA ARG A 105 -16.58 -6.41 19.54
C ARG A 105 -17.09 -4.96 19.68
N ARG A 106 -16.19 -3.97 19.68
CA ARG A 106 -16.49 -2.53 19.80
C ARG A 106 -16.58 -1.86 18.43
N TRP A 107 -17.72 -2.04 17.77
CA TRP A 107 -17.94 -1.58 16.39
C TRP A 107 -17.90 -0.06 16.23
N ASP A 108 -18.37 0.71 17.22
CA ASP A 108 -18.39 2.18 17.13
C ASP A 108 -16.98 2.77 17.09
N ARG A 109 -16.08 2.20 17.92
CA ARG A 109 -14.67 2.60 17.92
C ARG A 109 -13.97 2.15 16.64
N HIS A 110 -14.27 0.95 16.12
CA HIS A 110 -13.77 0.51 14.82
C HIS A 110 -14.17 1.50 13.71
N LYS A 111 -15.45 1.85 13.59
CA LYS A 111 -15.95 2.80 12.57
C LYS A 111 -15.29 4.18 12.70
N ARG A 112 -15.11 4.68 13.93
CA ARG A 112 -14.49 5.99 14.19
C ARG A 112 -13.01 6.07 13.79
N ILE A 113 -12.27 4.97 13.87
CA ILE A 113 -10.87 4.93 13.43
C ILE A 113 -10.82 4.62 11.92
N ALA A 114 -11.65 3.69 11.45
CA ALA A 114 -11.69 3.25 10.05
C ALA A 114 -11.99 4.38 9.05
N ARG A 115 -12.76 5.40 9.43
CA ARG A 115 -12.98 6.60 8.60
C ARG A 115 -11.69 7.34 8.22
N TRP A 116 -10.64 7.22 9.04
CA TRP A 116 -9.32 7.77 8.79
C TRP A 116 -8.38 6.73 8.20
N THR A 117 -8.45 5.48 8.68
CA THR A 117 -7.61 4.38 8.15
C THR A 117 -7.86 4.14 6.66
N ILE A 118 -9.12 4.05 6.21
CA ILE A 118 -9.45 3.73 4.81
C ILE A 118 -8.82 4.70 3.80
N PRO A 119 -9.01 6.04 3.89
CA PRO A 119 -8.45 6.95 2.91
C PRO A 119 -6.91 6.97 2.92
N ILE A 120 -6.28 6.90 4.10
CA ILE A 120 -4.81 6.85 4.22
C ILE A 120 -4.28 5.54 3.62
N TRP A 121 -4.90 4.41 3.95
CA TRP A 121 -4.49 3.10 3.46
C TRP A 121 -4.65 3.01 1.94
N LEU A 122 -5.77 3.51 1.40
CA LEU A 122 -6.00 3.57 -0.04
C LEU A 122 -4.97 4.48 -0.74
N TYR A 123 -4.65 5.65 -0.17
CA TYR A 123 -3.64 6.55 -0.70
C TYR A 123 -2.28 5.85 -0.82
N VAL A 124 -1.83 5.18 0.26
CA VAL A 124 -0.55 4.45 0.28
C VAL A 124 -0.56 3.34 -0.76
N SER A 125 -1.63 2.54 -0.86
CA SER A 125 -1.69 1.46 -1.85
C SER A 125 -1.67 1.96 -3.30
N VAL A 126 -2.40 3.03 -3.62
CA VAL A 126 -2.40 3.63 -4.96
C VAL A 126 -1.03 4.22 -5.30
N THR A 127 -0.46 5.01 -4.39
CA THR A 127 0.85 5.64 -4.60
C THR A 127 1.97 4.60 -4.70
N GLY A 128 1.87 3.45 -4.02
CA GLY A 128 2.81 2.35 -4.19
C GLY A 128 2.83 1.76 -5.61
N VAL A 129 1.66 1.66 -6.26
CA VAL A 129 1.59 1.26 -7.68
C VAL A 129 2.17 2.34 -8.58
N LEU A 130 1.86 3.62 -8.30
CA LEU A 130 2.39 4.74 -9.10
C LEU A 130 3.91 4.85 -9.02
N VAL A 131 4.50 4.68 -7.84
CA VAL A 131 5.96 4.68 -7.65
C VAL A 131 6.61 3.57 -8.50
N TYR A 132 6.02 2.36 -8.51
CA TYR A 132 6.48 1.29 -9.38
C TYR A 132 6.37 1.63 -10.87
N LEU A 133 5.21 2.14 -11.30
CA LEU A 133 4.99 2.51 -12.70
C LEU A 133 5.97 3.59 -13.15
N MET A 134 6.21 4.60 -12.33
CA MET A 134 7.20 5.64 -12.61
C MET A 134 8.60 5.05 -12.77
N LEU A 135 9.08 4.28 -11.78
CA LEU A 135 10.43 3.70 -11.77
C LEU A 135 10.70 2.64 -12.84
N TYR A 136 9.71 1.82 -13.20
CA TYR A 136 9.95 0.62 -14.01
C TYR A 136 9.27 0.63 -15.37
N LYS A 137 8.25 1.46 -15.60
CA LYS A 137 7.46 1.42 -16.85
C LYS A 137 7.45 2.74 -17.61
N TRP A 138 7.22 3.86 -16.92
CA TRP A 138 7.09 5.17 -17.58
C TRP A 138 8.43 5.85 -17.79
N PHE A 139 9.33 5.76 -16.81
CA PHE A 139 10.64 6.40 -16.90
C PHE A 139 11.73 5.48 -16.36
N PRO A 140 11.94 4.30 -16.98
CA PRO A 140 13.01 3.42 -16.53
C PRO A 140 14.35 4.16 -16.61
N PRO A 141 15.16 4.18 -15.53
CA PRO A 141 16.49 4.75 -15.59
C PRO A 141 17.32 4.02 -16.66
N PRO A 142 18.25 4.71 -17.36
CA PRO A 142 19.08 4.09 -18.37
C PRO A 142 19.83 2.89 -17.76
N PRO A 143 19.98 1.78 -18.51
CA PRO A 143 20.73 0.63 -18.03
C PRO A 143 22.17 1.08 -17.72
N HIS A 144 22.63 0.78 -16.51
CA HIS A 144 24.05 0.88 -16.14
C HIS A 144 24.79 -0.36 -16.63
#